data_AF-A0A316Q4K8-F1
#
_entry.id   AF-A0A316Q4K8-F1
#
_cell.length_a   1.000
_cell.length_b   1.000
_cell.length_c   1.000
_cell.angle_alpha   90.00
_cell.angle_beta   90.00
_cell.angle_gamma   90.00
#
_symmetry.space_group_name_H-M   'P 1'
#
loop_
_entity.id
_entity.type
_entity.pdbx_description
1 polymer ?
#
loop_
_entity_poly.entity_id
_entity_poly.type
_entity_poly.pdbx_seq_one_letter_code
_entity_poly.pdbx_strand_id
1 'polypeptide(L)'
;MRNFYFTIYDTNVSPGIPGESAFFQNGIDYQIPSDLSLLSNKTISIIGDGIYALESAAVLSGICKKIYMINEGGKFCAPAAISSKILSLPSVLPLYYTVPKQIMSEAGRLAGLSVRDKTNGNTAMINCSFILNAQDICGRVSPSVNM
;
A
#
# COMPACT_ATOMS: atom_id res chain seq x y z
N MET A 1 -17.62 14.83 25.73
CA MET A 1 -17.76 14.18 24.41
C MET A 1 -16.42 14.33 23.69
N ARG A 2 -15.52 13.35 23.85
CA ARG A 2 -14.18 13.41 23.24
C ARG A 2 -14.25 12.69 21.90
N ASN A 3 -14.09 13.46 20.83
CA ASN A 3 -13.97 12.95 19.47
C ASN A 3 -12.78 11.98 19.42
N PHE A 4 -13.08 10.71 19.14
CA PHE A 4 -12.12 9.66 18.78
C PHE A 4 -11.51 9.98 17.41
N TYR A 5 -10.68 11.01 17.31
CA TYR A 5 -9.76 11.13 16.18
C TYR A 5 -8.54 10.26 16.49
N PHE A 6 -8.49 9.14 15.78
CA PHE A 6 -7.42 8.16 15.74
C PHE A 6 -6.13 8.85 15.26
N THR A 7 -5.28 9.31 16.18
CA THR A 7 -3.95 9.88 15.91
C THR A 7 -2.97 8.75 15.60
N ILE A 8 -2.96 8.28 14.34
CA ILE A 8 -2.01 7.28 13.79
C ILE A 8 -0.94 7.91 12.90
N TYR A 9 -0.48 9.12 13.22
CA TYR A 9 0.56 9.78 12.45
C TYR A 9 1.71 10.23 13.34
N ASP A 10 2.49 9.26 13.81
CA ASP A 10 3.90 9.51 14.07
C ASP A 10 4.62 9.39 12.71
N THR A 11 4.64 10.48 11.94
CA THR A 11 5.14 10.53 10.55
C THR A 11 6.66 10.42 10.42
N ASN A 12 7.37 9.92 11.44
CA ASN A 12 8.83 9.90 11.50
C ASN A 12 9.48 8.56 11.11
N VAL A 13 8.75 7.66 10.44
CA VAL A 13 9.36 6.47 9.83
C VAL A 13 8.80 6.26 8.43
N SER A 14 9.31 7.01 7.44
CA SER A 14 9.35 6.50 6.07
C SER A 14 10.73 6.79 5.50
N PRO A 15 11.53 5.78 5.12
CA PRO A 15 12.46 5.95 4.02
C PRO A 15 11.59 6.12 2.76
N GLY A 16 11.11 7.35 2.54
CA GLY A 16 10.17 7.68 1.47
C GLY A 16 10.68 7.16 0.14
N ILE A 17 9.79 6.54 -0.64
CA ILE A 17 10.16 6.00 -1.95
C ILE A 17 10.59 7.20 -2.79
N PRO A 18 11.77 7.18 -3.44
CA PRO A 18 12.21 8.28 -4.29
C PRO A 18 11.10 8.71 -5.28
N GLY A 19 10.73 9.99 -5.22
CA GLY A 19 9.64 10.58 -6.01
C GLY A 19 8.27 10.63 -5.33
N GLU A 20 8.09 10.00 -4.17
CA GLU A 20 6.81 9.94 -3.44
C GLU A 20 6.24 11.31 -3.11
N SER A 21 7.05 12.22 -2.58
CA SER A 21 6.61 13.56 -2.16
C SER A 21 6.03 14.40 -3.30
N ALA A 22 6.45 14.16 -4.55
CA ALA A 22 5.94 14.86 -5.72
C ALA A 22 4.53 14.40 -6.14
N PHE A 23 4.13 13.18 -5.74
CA PHE A 23 2.84 12.57 -6.10
C PHE A 23 1.91 12.38 -4.90
N PHE A 24 2.31 12.85 -3.71
CA PHE A 24 1.45 12.88 -2.55
C PHE A 24 0.17 13.68 -2.84
N GLN A 25 -1.00 13.10 -2.54
CA GLN A 25 -2.33 13.63 -2.91
C GLN A 25 -2.59 13.80 -4.42
N ASN A 26 -1.69 13.32 -5.27
CA ASN A 26 -1.79 13.35 -6.74
C ASN A 26 -1.59 11.96 -7.35
N GLY A 27 -1.89 10.91 -6.58
CA GLY A 27 -1.76 9.51 -6.99
C GLY A 27 -1.16 8.61 -5.92
N ILE A 28 -0.52 9.17 -4.90
CA ILE A 28 -0.01 8.42 -3.75
C ILE A 28 -0.63 8.98 -2.47
N ASP A 29 -1.22 8.10 -1.67
CA ASP A 29 -1.80 8.46 -0.38
C ASP A 29 -1.52 7.39 0.68
N TYR A 30 -1.58 7.77 1.95
CA TYR A 30 -1.50 6.84 3.07
C TYR A 30 -2.88 6.29 3.47
N GLN A 31 -3.94 6.87 2.93
CA GLN A 31 -5.32 6.45 3.16
C GLN A 31 -6.05 6.28 1.84
N ILE A 32 -7.04 5.40 1.82
CA ILE A 32 -7.95 5.30 0.69
C ILE A 32 -8.73 6.62 0.51
N PRO A 33 -9.00 7.07 -0.72
CA PRO A 33 -9.80 8.26 -0.96
C PRO A 33 -11.20 8.14 -0.35
N SER A 34 -11.76 9.26 0.14
CA SER A 34 -13.14 9.29 0.61
C SER A 34 -14.15 8.97 -0.49
N ASP A 35 -13.85 9.37 -1.74
CA ASP A 35 -14.61 9.00 -2.93
C ASP A 35 -13.91 7.88 -3.69
N LEU A 36 -14.34 6.65 -3.44
CA LEU A 36 -13.77 5.45 -4.05
C LEU A 36 -14.09 5.33 -5.54
N SER A 37 -15.07 6.07 -6.07
CA SER A 37 -15.43 6.03 -7.49
C SER A 37 -14.29 6.49 -8.40
N LEU A 38 -13.39 7.32 -7.87
CA LEU A 38 -12.16 7.78 -8.53
C LEU A 38 -11.19 6.64 -8.90
N LEU A 39 -11.28 5.50 -8.20
CA LEU A 39 -10.47 4.30 -8.40
C LEU A 39 -11.20 3.22 -9.21
N SER A 40 -12.43 3.47 -9.64
CA SER A 40 -13.22 2.53 -10.42
C SER A 40 -12.51 2.11 -11.71
N ASN A 41 -12.44 0.80 -11.96
CA ASN A 41 -11.77 0.18 -13.12
C ASN A 41 -10.26 0.50 -13.25
N LYS A 42 -9.63 1.06 -12.21
CA LYS A 42 -8.20 1.36 -12.21
C LYS A 42 -7.38 0.18 -11.73
N THR A 43 -6.09 0.20 -12.10
CA THR A 43 -5.09 -0.69 -11.52
C THR A 43 -4.31 0.08 -10.48
N ILE A 44 -4.25 -0.46 -9.27
CA ILE A 44 -3.65 0.21 -8.11
C ILE A 44 -2.60 -0.68 -7.45
N SER A 45 -1.75 -0.08 -6.64
CA SER A 45 -0.77 -0.77 -5.83
C SER A 45 -0.98 -0.43 -4.36
N ILE A 46 -0.94 -1.42 -3.49
CA ILE A 46 -0.98 -1.25 -2.04
C ILE A 46 0.36 -1.77 -1.50
N ILE A 47 1.06 -0.94 -0.75
CA ILE A 47 2.36 -1.27 -0.17
C ILE A 47 2.14 -1.49 1.32
N GLY A 48 2.39 -2.70 1.81
CA GLY A 48 2.22 -3.05 3.21
C GLY A 48 1.73 -4.47 3.44
N ASP A 49 1.91 -4.95 4.67
CA ASP A 49 1.59 -6.32 5.07
C ASP A 49 0.63 -6.41 6.28
N GLY A 50 0.23 -5.26 6.82
CA GLY A 50 -0.65 -5.13 7.99
C GLY A 50 -2.13 -5.37 7.70
N ILE A 51 -2.94 -5.28 8.77
CA ILE A 51 -4.40 -5.43 8.68
C ILE A 51 -4.99 -4.31 7.83
N TYR A 52 -4.54 -3.07 8.00
CA TYR A 52 -5.07 -1.93 7.23
C TYR A 52 -4.86 -2.09 5.72
N ALA A 53 -3.67 -2.55 5.31
CA ALA A 53 -3.37 -2.83 3.90
C ALA A 53 -4.32 -3.89 3.31
N LEU A 54 -4.55 -4.98 4.04
CA LEU A 54 -5.44 -6.05 3.59
C LEU A 54 -6.91 -5.65 3.60
N GLU A 55 -7.41 -5.00 4.64
CA GLU A 55 -8.79 -4.50 4.68
C GLU A 55 -9.06 -3.48 3.58
N SER A 56 -8.10 -2.59 3.31
CA SER A 56 -8.17 -1.66 2.17
C SER A 56 -8.24 -2.41 0.84
N ALA A 57 -7.43 -3.47 0.66
CA ALA A 57 -7.51 -4.32 -0.53
C ALA A 57 -8.87 -5.00 -0.67
N ALA A 58 -9.47 -5.47 0.44
CA ALA A 58 -10.79 -6.09 0.43
C ALA A 58 -11.87 -5.10 -0.05
N VAL A 59 -11.87 -3.87 0.46
CA VAL A 59 -12.81 -2.82 0.03
C VAL A 59 -12.60 -2.47 -1.44
N LEU A 60 -11.36 -2.26 -1.85
CA LEU A 60 -11.02 -1.82 -3.21
C LEU A 60 -11.17 -2.94 -4.25
N SER A 61 -11.16 -4.20 -3.84
CA SER A 61 -11.26 -5.36 -4.74
C SER A 61 -12.55 -5.41 -5.54
N GLY A 62 -13.63 -4.82 -5.02
CA GLY A 62 -14.93 -4.71 -5.68
C GLY A 62 -15.08 -3.47 -6.57
N ILE A 63 -14.05 -2.59 -6.61
CA ILE A 63 -14.10 -1.29 -7.27
C ILE A 63 -13.01 -1.20 -8.35
N CYS A 64 -11.81 -1.64 -8.01
CA CYS A 64 -10.63 -1.61 -8.86
C CYS A 64 -10.58 -2.83 -9.77
N LYS A 65 -9.96 -2.66 -10.95
CA LYS A 65 -9.74 -3.77 -11.89
C LYS A 65 -8.70 -4.75 -11.36
N LYS A 66 -7.63 -4.23 -10.76
CA LYS A 66 -6.49 -5.01 -10.27
C LYS A 66 -5.77 -4.28 -9.15
N ILE A 67 -5.34 -5.03 -8.15
CA ILE A 67 -4.64 -4.56 -6.96
C ILE A 67 -3.35 -5.35 -6.82
N TYR A 68 -2.20 -4.69 -6.90
CA TYR A 68 -0.92 -5.29 -6.54
C TYR A 68 -0.66 -5.09 -5.05
N MET A 69 -0.61 -6.18 -4.28
CA MET A 69 -0.27 -6.16 -2.86
C MET A 69 1.24 -6.38 -2.71
N ILE A 70 1.99 -5.33 -2.46
CA ILE A 70 3.45 -5.36 -2.38
C ILE A 70 3.88 -5.52 -0.93
N ASN A 71 4.64 -6.58 -0.68
CA ASN A 71 5.16 -6.93 0.63
C ASN A 71 6.65 -7.26 0.52
N GLU A 72 7.48 -6.63 1.34
CA GLU A 72 8.93 -6.88 1.39
C GLU A 72 9.33 -8.20 2.07
N GLY A 73 8.39 -8.79 2.82
CA GLY A 73 8.50 -10.06 3.52
C GLY A 73 7.86 -11.21 2.77
N GLY A 74 8.03 -12.41 3.32
CA GLY A 74 7.44 -13.66 2.80
C GLY A 74 6.05 -13.98 3.34
N LYS A 75 5.49 -13.14 4.20
CA LYS A 75 4.18 -13.36 4.82
C LYS A 75 3.48 -12.04 5.12
N PHE A 76 2.16 -12.04 5.12
CA PHE A 76 1.35 -10.95 5.62
C PHE A 76 1.20 -11.08 7.14
N CYS A 77 1.19 -9.95 7.84
CA CYS A 77 1.11 -9.93 9.30
C CYS A 77 -0.30 -10.08 9.86
N ALA A 78 -1.33 -9.84 9.04
CA ALA A 78 -2.71 -10.08 9.45
C ALA A 78 -2.99 -11.58 9.73
N PRO A 79 -4.00 -11.88 10.57
CA PRO A 79 -4.42 -13.25 10.85
C PRO A 79 -4.65 -14.08 9.58
N ALA A 80 -4.24 -15.34 9.61
CA ALA A 80 -4.28 -16.24 8.44
C ALA A 80 -5.67 -16.36 7.79
N ALA A 81 -6.74 -16.34 8.59
CA ALA A 81 -8.11 -16.39 8.09
C ALA A 81 -8.49 -15.14 7.25
N ILE A 82 -8.00 -13.96 7.65
CA ILE A 82 -8.26 -12.70 6.94
C ILE A 82 -7.39 -12.62 5.69
N SER A 83 -6.09 -12.85 5.85
CA SER A 83 -5.14 -12.78 4.74
C SER A 83 -5.45 -13.79 3.64
N SER A 84 -5.73 -15.05 3.97
CA SER A 84 -6.09 -16.06 2.96
C SER A 84 -7.34 -15.68 2.15
N LYS A 85 -8.39 -15.19 2.82
CA LYS A 85 -9.62 -14.75 2.16
C LYS A 85 -9.35 -13.61 1.17
N ILE A 86 -8.62 -12.59 1.58
CA ILE A 86 -8.39 -11.38 0.77
C ILE A 86 -7.41 -11.67 -0.38
N LEU A 87 -6.36 -12.44 -0.11
CA LEU A 87 -5.36 -12.80 -1.13
C LEU A 87 -5.90 -13.81 -2.15
N SER A 88 -7.00 -14.52 -1.84
CA SER A 88 -7.68 -15.39 -2.80
C SER A 88 -8.59 -14.65 -3.79
N LEU A 89 -8.79 -13.34 -3.61
CA LEU A 89 -9.64 -12.55 -4.51
C LEU A 89 -8.97 -12.41 -5.89
N PRO A 90 -9.72 -12.60 -6.99
CA PRO A 90 -9.15 -12.61 -8.35
C PRO A 90 -8.57 -11.26 -8.78
N SER A 91 -9.04 -10.15 -8.20
CA SER A 91 -8.52 -8.81 -8.45
C SER A 91 -7.26 -8.49 -7.65
N VAL A 92 -6.91 -9.29 -6.64
CA VAL A 92 -5.76 -9.07 -5.75
C VAL A 92 -4.60 -9.96 -6.19
N LEU A 93 -3.44 -9.36 -6.43
CA LEU A 93 -2.22 -10.07 -6.80
C LEU A 93 -1.12 -9.77 -5.75
N PRO A 94 -0.83 -10.73 -4.84
CA PRO A 94 0.27 -10.57 -3.90
C PRO A 94 1.64 -10.69 -4.57
N LEU A 95 2.53 -9.77 -4.22
CA LEU A 95 3.94 -9.73 -4.59
C LEU A 95 4.77 -9.80 -3.31
N TYR A 96 5.27 -10.99 -2.99
CA TYR A 96 6.13 -11.24 -1.83
C TYR A 96 7.57 -10.84 -2.10
N TYR A 97 8.35 -10.63 -1.04
CA TYR A 97 9.77 -10.29 -1.13
C TYR A 97 10.07 -9.10 -2.05
N THR A 98 9.10 -8.20 -2.24
CA THR A 98 9.13 -7.14 -3.24
C THR A 98 9.25 -5.80 -2.55
N VAL A 99 10.27 -5.01 -2.92
CA VAL A 99 10.56 -3.70 -2.32
C VAL A 99 10.37 -2.59 -3.36
N PRO A 100 9.53 -1.59 -3.09
CA PRO A 100 9.45 -0.39 -3.91
C PRO A 100 10.80 0.35 -3.95
N LYS A 101 11.23 0.74 -5.15
CA LYS A 101 12.51 1.42 -5.39
C LYS A 101 12.37 2.87 -5.81
N GLN A 102 11.41 3.17 -6.68
CA GLN A 102 11.22 4.51 -7.21
C GLN A 102 9.82 4.66 -7.81
N ILE A 103 9.21 5.83 -7.63
CA ILE A 103 7.96 6.20 -8.28
C ILE A 103 8.23 6.56 -9.74
N MET A 104 7.42 5.98 -10.64
CA MET A 104 7.50 6.22 -12.07
C MET A 104 6.41 7.20 -12.49
N SER A 105 6.78 8.16 -13.33
CA SER A 105 5.86 9.15 -13.87
C SER A 105 5.96 9.25 -15.38
N GLU A 106 4.82 9.53 -16.00
CA GLU A 106 4.70 9.73 -17.44
C GLU A 106 3.87 10.99 -17.67
N ALA A 107 4.39 11.92 -18.48
CA ALA A 107 3.76 13.23 -18.74
C ALA A 107 3.33 13.99 -17.46
N GLY A 108 4.11 13.88 -16.38
CA GLY A 108 3.85 14.54 -15.09
C GLY A 108 2.77 13.88 -14.22
N ARG A 109 2.28 12.69 -14.59
CA ARG A 109 1.32 11.90 -13.79
C ARG A 109 1.95 10.62 -13.29
N LEU A 110 1.42 10.07 -12.20
CA LEU A 110 1.79 8.75 -11.70
C LEU A 110 1.51 7.68 -12.75
N ALA A 111 2.55 6.94 -13.14
CA ALA A 111 2.46 5.84 -14.10
C ALA A 111 2.66 4.47 -13.43
N GLY A 112 3.37 4.43 -12.29
CA GLY A 112 3.63 3.20 -11.59
C GLY A 112 4.74 3.29 -10.56
N LEU A 113 5.31 2.13 -10.25
CA LEU A 113 6.49 2.03 -9.42
C LEU A 113 7.48 1.00 -9.97
N SER A 114 8.76 1.29 -9.81
CA SER A 114 9.82 0.29 -9.95
C SER A 114 9.93 -0.48 -8.64
N VAL A 115 9.94 -1.80 -8.73
CA VAL A 115 10.10 -2.71 -7.59
C VAL A 115 11.30 -3.61 -7.78
N ARG A 116 11.90 -4.03 -6.68
CA ARG A 116 12.97 -5.03 -6.66
C ARG A 116 12.53 -6.26 -5.89
N ASP A 117 12.68 -7.42 -6.51
CA ASP A 117 12.54 -8.71 -5.85
C ASP A 117 13.82 -9.02 -5.06
N LYS A 118 13.67 -9.33 -3.76
CA LYS A 118 14.78 -9.63 -2.84
C LYS A 118 15.35 -11.04 -3.05
N THR A 119 14.59 -11.96 -3.65
CA THR A 119 15.01 -13.36 -3.82
C THR A 119 16.05 -13.51 -4.92
N ASN A 120 15.88 -12.79 -6.03
CA ASN A 120 16.74 -12.86 -7.22
C ASN A 120 17.46 -11.53 -7.53
N GLY A 121 17.07 -10.43 -6.88
CA GLY A 121 17.64 -9.10 -7.10
C GLY A 121 17.10 -8.37 -8.34
N ASN A 122 16.19 -8.98 -9.11
CA ASN A 122 15.64 -8.42 -10.33
C ASN A 122 14.77 -7.20 -10.03
N THR A 123 14.78 -6.25 -10.96
CA THR A 123 13.92 -5.07 -10.90
C THR A 123 12.84 -5.18 -11.97
N ALA A 124 11.60 -4.88 -11.61
CA ALA A 124 10.45 -4.90 -12.50
C ALA A 124 9.64 -3.60 -12.36
N MET A 125 8.88 -3.26 -13.40
CA MET A 125 7.97 -2.13 -13.40
C MET A 125 6.53 -2.61 -13.17
N ILE A 126 5.84 -1.99 -12.22
CA ILE A 126 4.43 -2.20 -11.97
C ILE A 126 3.67 -0.95 -12.39
N ASN A 127 2.85 -1.08 -13.44
CA ASN A 127 2.00 0.01 -13.89
C ASN A 127 0.77 0.11 -13.00
N CYS A 128 0.58 1.28 -12.40
CA CYS A 128 -0.58 1.57 -11.58
C CYS A 128 -0.85 3.08 -11.57
N SER A 129 -2.13 3.43 -11.51
CA SER A 129 -2.58 4.84 -11.50
C SER A 129 -2.77 5.40 -10.09
N PHE A 130 -2.64 4.56 -9.06
CA PHE A 130 -2.75 4.95 -7.65
C PHE A 130 -1.91 4.03 -6.78
N ILE A 131 -1.28 4.59 -5.75
CA ILE A 131 -0.49 3.86 -4.75
C ILE A 131 -1.02 4.20 -3.36
N LEU A 132 -1.44 3.18 -2.62
CA LEU A 132 -1.70 3.27 -1.19
C LEU A 132 -0.43 2.85 -0.44
N ASN A 133 0.21 3.77 0.25
CA ASN A 133 1.34 3.45 1.12
C ASN A 133 0.81 3.13 2.53
N ALA A 134 0.58 1.84 2.80
CA ALA A 134 -0.01 1.32 4.04
C ALA A 134 1.01 0.44 4.80
N GLN A 135 2.27 0.90 4.87
CA GLN A 135 3.33 0.21 5.61
C GLN A 135 3.10 0.31 7.11
N ASP A 136 2.20 -0.53 7.62
CA ASP A 136 2.08 -0.77 9.05
C ASP A 136 3.28 -1.60 9.53
N ILE A 137 3.89 -1.21 10.65
CA ILE A 137 4.96 -2.01 11.24
C ILE A 137 4.32 -3.15 12.03
N CYS A 138 4.36 -4.35 11.47
CA CYS A 138 4.02 -5.59 12.14
C CYS A 138 4.70 -5.70 13.53
N GLY A 139 3.92 -5.62 14.61
CA GLY A 139 4.40 -5.87 15.98
C GLY A 139 5.07 -4.69 16.69
N ARG A 140 5.10 -3.48 16.13
CA ARG A 140 5.40 -2.27 16.93
C ARG A 140 4.09 -1.60 17.33
N VAL A 141 3.69 -1.78 18.59
CA VAL A 141 2.87 -0.73 19.23
C VAL A 141 3.73 0.53 19.19
N SER A 142 3.19 1.64 18.70
CA SER A 142 3.87 2.93 18.85
C SER A 142 4.29 3.06 20.33
N PRO A 143 5.55 3.41 20.63
CA PRO A 143 5.97 3.55 22.01
C PRO A 143 5.02 4.54 22.67
N SER A 144 4.36 4.09 23.73
CA SER A 144 3.52 4.93 24.58
C SER A 144 4.35 6.11 25.05
N VAL A 145 4.10 7.29 24.50
CA VAL A 145 4.68 8.54 25.00
C VAL A 145 4.02 8.81 26.34
N ASN A 146 4.83 8.76 27.40
CA ASN A 146 4.43 9.30 28.70
C ASN A 146 4.00 10.76 28.52
N MET A 147 2.82 11.08 29.03
CA MET A 147 2.24 12.41 29.14
C MET A 147 3.23 13.44 29.69
#